data_AF-A0A1Y1MNW6-F1
#
_entry.id   AF-A0A1Y1MNW6-F1
#
_cell.length_a   1.000
_cell.length_b   1.000
_cell.length_c   1.000
_cell.angle_alpha   90.00
_cell.angle_beta   90.00
_cell.angle_gamma   90.00
#
_symmetry.space_group_name_H-M   'P 1'
#
loop_
_entity.id
_entity.type
_entity.pdbx_description
1 polymer ?
#
loop_
_entity_poly.entity_id
_entity_poly.type
_entity_poly.pdbx_seq_one_letter_code
_entity_poly.pdbx_strand_id
1 'polypeptide(L)'
;MVAVSRVLAGLAFVQLSRSADTNSSLAAIGDMPECAMNCLFATVSHSPCKLADQTCICESRTINEEMTSCVKKNCTIKQGLATMNITQSSCNQPMRDKAATYQIISNTLVIIAALFIVQRFAFKFYARLELGLDDWCTLLTLVAGIPSTVINAHFLTVDGIGRDIWTLTPEQITSFSLYFYMDEIIYLAEVSLAKLALLFFYMRIFPSRNVQRLLWGTIAFDIAFGLAFVLVAIFQCKPVNYFWVMWDGEHKGQCLNINAITWSNAIISISMDVWMLAIPLWQLRTLRLGWKKKAGVAAMFSVGAFVTIVSILRLRSLIAFSYSTENPTWDFFDVGIWSDIEINVSMICVCLPSFRLLLVRLFPRLRETTQQYYADRRTGDKMHNTRSRGGGGDSQNGRDGNAAGEGSNGIWCQRSFSVKYVETDELQLVSVRDRDGASAKSESSLS
;
A
#
# COMPACT_ATOMS: atom_id res chain seq x y z
N MET A 1 -5.17 -29.55 2.57
CA MET A 1 -6.30 -30.45 2.23
C MET A 1 -7.30 -30.68 3.38
N VAL A 2 -7.22 -29.95 4.51
CA VAL A 2 -8.23 -30.04 5.60
C VAL A 2 -9.21 -28.84 5.59
N ALA A 3 -8.90 -27.77 4.86
CA ALA A 3 -9.72 -26.55 4.79
C ALA A 3 -10.86 -26.57 3.75
N VAL A 4 -10.88 -27.54 2.83
CA VAL A 4 -11.91 -27.62 1.77
C VAL A 4 -13.14 -28.44 2.22
N SER A 5 -13.01 -29.23 3.29
CA SER A 5 -14.07 -30.16 3.73
C SER A 5 -15.15 -29.52 4.61
N ARG A 6 -15.05 -28.24 4.97
CA ARG A 6 -16.02 -27.55 5.85
C ARG A 6 -17.06 -26.71 5.11
N VAL A 7 -16.96 -26.59 3.78
CA VAL A 7 -17.84 -25.71 2.98
C VAL A 7 -19.16 -26.41 2.55
N LEU A 8 -19.28 -27.73 2.72
CA LEU A 8 -20.45 -28.50 2.26
C LEU A 8 -21.41 -28.98 3.36
N ALA A 9 -21.21 -28.57 4.62
CA ALA A 9 -22.07 -28.98 5.75
C ALA A 9 -23.10 -27.91 6.17
N GLY A 10 -23.32 -26.86 5.37
CA GLY A 10 -24.13 -25.69 5.72
C GLY A 10 -25.56 -25.63 5.19
N LEU A 11 -26.11 -26.70 4.59
CA LEU A 11 -27.39 -26.65 3.88
C LEU A 11 -28.51 -27.56 4.43
N ALA A 12 -28.49 -27.92 5.72
CA ALA A 12 -29.63 -28.62 6.31
C ALA A 12 -29.74 -28.42 7.83
N PHE A 13 -30.37 -27.33 8.28
CA PHE A 13 -31.16 -27.26 9.52
C PHE A 13 -32.17 -26.10 9.33
N VAL A 14 -33.34 -26.40 8.78
CA VAL A 14 -34.60 -26.65 9.50
C VAL A 14 -35.08 -25.44 10.29
N GLN A 15 -36.18 -24.87 9.78
CA GLN A 15 -37.11 -23.98 10.46
C GLN A 15 -37.39 -24.45 11.89
N LEU A 16 -37.00 -23.64 12.88
CA LEU A 16 -37.72 -23.59 14.15
C LEU A 16 -38.12 -22.13 14.39
N SER A 17 -39.40 -21.87 14.16
CA SER A 17 -40.14 -20.81 14.83
C SER A 17 -39.91 -20.94 16.34
N ARG A 18 -39.18 -19.98 16.92
CA ARG A 18 -39.05 -19.86 18.38
C ARG A 18 -40.18 -18.96 18.86
N SER A 19 -41.09 -19.56 19.60
CA SER A 19 -42.06 -18.90 20.47
C SER A 19 -41.36 -17.82 21.30
N ALA A 20 -41.97 -16.64 21.40
CA ALA A 20 -41.61 -15.63 22.37
C ALA A 20 -41.94 -16.18 23.77
N ASP A 21 -40.96 -16.81 24.40
CA ASP A 21 -41.12 -17.39 25.73
C ASP A 21 -41.19 -16.26 26.75
N THR A 22 -42.35 -16.10 27.39
CA THR A 22 -42.60 -15.16 28.50
C THR A 22 -41.68 -15.41 29.72
N ASN A 23 -40.93 -16.51 29.70
CA ASN A 23 -39.92 -16.88 30.70
C ASN A 23 -38.53 -16.27 30.44
N SER A 24 -38.23 -15.77 29.23
CA SER A 24 -36.90 -15.21 28.92
C SER A 24 -36.69 -13.80 29.46
N SER A 25 -37.75 -13.00 29.56
CA SER A 25 -37.66 -11.60 30.03
C SER A 25 -37.34 -11.50 31.53
N LEU A 26 -37.97 -12.34 32.37
CA LEU A 26 -37.71 -12.37 33.81
C LEU A 26 -36.31 -12.90 34.16
N ALA A 27 -35.81 -13.87 33.38
CA ALA A 27 -34.44 -14.36 33.53
C ALA A 27 -33.41 -13.28 33.14
N ALA A 28 -33.65 -12.57 32.02
CA ALA A 28 -32.79 -11.48 31.58
C ALA A 28 -32.73 -10.31 32.58
N ILE A 29 -33.86 -9.98 33.22
CA ILE A 29 -33.94 -8.98 34.28
C ILE A 29 -33.14 -9.43 35.53
N GLY A 30 -33.15 -10.72 35.86
CA GLY A 30 -32.39 -11.27 36.99
C GLY A 30 -30.87 -11.21 36.83
N ASP A 31 -30.38 -11.27 35.59
CA ASP A 31 -28.94 -11.21 35.28
C ASP A 31 -28.43 -9.76 35.11
N MET A 32 -29.31 -8.75 35.13
CA MET A 32 -28.90 -7.35 34.99
C MET A 32 -28.26 -6.79 36.27
N PRO A 33 -27.25 -5.91 36.15
CA PRO A 33 -26.72 -5.17 37.29
C PRO A 33 -27.79 -4.32 37.99
N GLU A 34 -27.70 -4.18 39.31
CA GLU A 34 -28.66 -3.40 40.12
C GLU A 34 -28.84 -1.95 39.62
N CYS A 35 -27.76 -1.31 39.14
CA CYS A 35 -27.83 0.05 38.59
C CYS A 35 -28.71 0.12 37.32
N ALA A 36 -28.63 -0.90 36.46
CA ALA A 36 -29.37 -0.97 35.20
C ALA A 36 -30.83 -1.32 35.43
N MET A 37 -31.09 -2.14 36.45
CA MET A 37 -32.43 -2.45 36.93
C MET A 37 -33.18 -1.19 37.38
N ASN A 38 -32.54 -0.32 38.16
CA ASN A 38 -33.12 0.97 38.56
C ASN A 38 -33.44 1.86 37.35
N CYS A 39 -32.56 1.89 36.35
CA CYS A 39 -32.80 2.62 35.10
C CYS A 39 -33.98 2.03 34.30
N LEU A 40 -34.04 0.70 34.18
CA LEU A 40 -35.13 0.02 33.46
C LEU A 40 -36.49 0.31 34.11
N PHE A 41 -36.59 0.18 35.45
CA PHE A 41 -37.83 0.49 36.16
C PHE A 41 -38.25 1.95 36.02
N ALA A 42 -37.30 2.88 36.14
CA ALA A 42 -37.56 4.31 35.95
C ALA A 42 -38.11 4.58 34.54
N THR A 43 -37.44 4.10 33.50
CA THR A 43 -37.85 4.32 32.11
C THR A 43 -39.19 3.64 31.78
N VAL A 44 -39.40 2.40 32.22
CA VAL A 44 -40.65 1.68 31.93
C VAL A 44 -41.84 2.32 32.66
N SER A 45 -41.66 2.84 33.87
CA SER A 45 -42.72 3.53 34.63
C SER A 45 -43.25 4.80 33.96
N HIS A 46 -42.43 5.45 33.13
CA HIS A 46 -42.80 6.62 32.34
C HIS A 46 -43.31 6.27 30.93
N SER A 47 -43.30 4.98 30.56
CA SER A 47 -43.67 4.50 29.23
C SER A 47 -45.01 3.76 29.22
N PRO A 48 -45.68 3.62 28.05
CA PRO A 48 -46.89 2.81 27.93
C PRO A 48 -46.62 1.29 27.95
N CYS A 49 -45.35 0.85 27.95
CA CYS A 49 -44.99 -0.56 27.93
C CYS A 49 -45.09 -1.19 29.33
N LYS A 50 -45.49 -2.47 29.39
CA LYS A 50 -45.43 -3.27 30.64
C LYS A 50 -44.04 -3.90 30.78
N LEU A 51 -43.58 -4.10 32.02
CA LEU A 51 -42.31 -4.80 32.32
C LEU A 51 -42.21 -6.21 31.70
N ALA A 52 -43.34 -6.90 31.53
CA ALA A 52 -43.38 -8.22 30.91
C ALA A 52 -43.48 -8.19 29.37
N ASP A 53 -43.73 -7.02 28.78
CA ASP A 53 -43.91 -6.85 27.32
C ASP A 53 -42.55 -6.52 26.67
N GLN A 54 -41.80 -7.59 26.42
CA GLN A 54 -40.47 -7.54 25.80
C GLN A 54 -40.50 -6.91 24.40
N THR A 55 -41.54 -7.17 23.61
CA THR A 55 -41.71 -6.60 22.27
C THR A 55 -41.86 -5.08 22.29
N CYS A 56 -42.69 -4.55 23.18
CA CYS A 56 -42.88 -3.11 23.33
C CYS A 56 -41.60 -2.40 23.77
N ILE A 57 -40.84 -3.01 24.70
CA ILE A 57 -39.57 -2.47 25.20
C ILE A 57 -38.52 -2.42 24.08
N CYS A 58 -38.40 -3.50 23.30
CA CYS A 58 -37.40 -3.60 22.24
C CYS A 58 -37.66 -2.70 21.02
N GLU A 59 -38.92 -2.47 20.66
CA GLU A 59 -39.28 -1.62 19.50
C GLU A 59 -39.28 -0.12 19.81
N SER A 60 -39.42 0.26 21.08
CA SER A 60 -39.54 1.66 21.48
C SER A 60 -38.20 2.39 21.47
N ARG A 61 -38.05 3.39 20.58
CA ARG A 61 -36.85 4.24 20.53
C ARG A 61 -36.65 5.09 21.78
N THR A 62 -37.73 5.62 22.35
CA THR A 62 -37.66 6.49 23.54
C THR A 62 -37.12 5.72 24.74
N ILE A 63 -37.56 4.47 24.93
CA ILE A 63 -37.06 3.60 25.99
C ILE A 63 -35.57 3.32 25.77
N ASN A 64 -35.17 2.97 24.55
CA ASN A 64 -33.76 2.69 24.24
C ASN A 64 -32.85 3.92 24.49
N GLU A 65 -33.28 5.13 24.10
CA GLU A 65 -32.51 6.37 24.31
C GLU A 65 -32.43 6.78 25.78
N GLU A 66 -33.56 6.75 26.51
CA GLU A 66 -33.62 7.10 27.93
C GLU A 66 -32.87 6.09 28.80
N MET A 67 -33.04 4.79 28.52
CA MET A 67 -32.32 3.72 29.20
C MET A 67 -30.81 3.85 28.97
N THR A 68 -30.38 4.07 27.72
CA THR A 68 -28.97 4.29 27.39
C THR A 68 -28.40 5.51 28.12
N SER A 69 -29.16 6.62 28.18
CA SER A 69 -28.78 7.83 28.89
C SER A 69 -28.67 7.62 30.41
N CYS A 70 -29.60 6.87 31.00
CA CYS A 70 -29.59 6.55 32.43
C CYS A 70 -28.42 5.64 32.80
N VAL A 71 -28.20 4.57 32.03
CA VAL A 71 -27.10 3.61 32.25
C VAL A 71 -25.75 4.31 32.10
N LYS A 72 -25.56 5.15 31.07
CA LYS A 72 -24.32 5.93 30.89
C LYS A 72 -24.02 6.87 32.06
N LYS A 73 -25.04 7.33 32.80
CA LYS A 73 -24.87 8.25 33.94
C LYS A 73 -24.68 7.55 35.29
N ASN A 74 -25.38 6.44 35.51
CA ASN A 74 -25.52 5.82 36.84
C ASN A 74 -24.79 4.47 36.98
N CYS A 75 -24.37 3.85 35.88
CA CYS A 75 -23.66 2.57 35.88
C CYS A 75 -22.18 2.74 35.51
N THR A 76 -21.35 1.80 35.96
CA THR A 76 -19.98 1.65 35.43
C THR A 76 -20.02 1.19 33.97
N ILE A 77 -18.95 1.43 33.21
CA ILE A 77 -18.89 1.04 31.78
C ILE A 77 -19.05 -0.49 31.64
N LYS A 78 -18.42 -1.27 32.51
CA LYS A 78 -18.55 -2.74 32.54
C LYS A 78 -20.00 -3.18 32.75
N GLN A 79 -20.71 -2.56 33.69
CA GLN A 79 -22.13 -2.83 33.92
C GLN A 79 -23.00 -2.38 32.74
N GLY A 80 -22.65 -1.25 32.12
CA GLY A 80 -23.35 -0.76 30.91
C GLY A 80 -23.21 -1.73 29.73
N LEU A 81 -22.01 -2.25 29.48
CA LEU A 81 -21.76 -3.26 28.45
C LEU A 81 -22.48 -4.58 28.75
N ALA A 82 -22.46 -5.05 30.00
CA ALA A 82 -23.21 -6.24 30.41
C ALA A 82 -24.73 -6.05 30.20
N THR A 83 -25.25 -4.88 30.57
CA THR A 83 -26.65 -4.51 30.34
C THR A 83 -26.96 -4.52 28.85
N MET A 84 -26.10 -3.94 28.03
CA MET A 84 -26.27 -3.89 26.58
C MET A 84 -26.24 -5.30 25.96
N ASN A 85 -25.37 -6.19 26.44
CA ASN A 85 -25.37 -7.59 26.01
C ASN A 85 -26.70 -8.26 26.30
N ILE A 86 -27.19 -8.14 27.54
CA ILE A 86 -28.44 -8.75 28.00
C ILE A 86 -29.64 -8.17 27.25
N THR A 87 -29.73 -6.84 27.09
CA THR A 87 -30.86 -6.21 26.40
C THR A 87 -30.88 -6.56 24.92
N GLN A 88 -29.72 -6.54 24.25
CA GLN A 88 -29.60 -6.90 22.84
C GLN A 88 -29.90 -8.40 22.60
N SER A 89 -29.40 -9.28 23.47
CA SER A 89 -29.69 -10.72 23.39
C SER A 89 -31.17 -11.00 23.65
N SER A 90 -31.77 -10.30 24.61
CA SER A 90 -33.20 -10.41 24.91
C SER A 90 -34.03 -9.91 23.72
N CYS A 91 -33.66 -8.81 23.09
CA CYS A 91 -34.38 -8.31 21.91
C CYS A 91 -34.14 -9.12 20.62
N ASN A 92 -33.47 -10.29 20.70
CA ASN A 92 -33.10 -11.12 19.55
C ASN A 92 -32.41 -10.32 18.42
N GLN A 93 -31.64 -9.30 18.80
CA GLN A 93 -30.88 -8.52 17.83
C GLN A 93 -29.73 -9.38 17.30
N PRO A 94 -29.51 -9.43 15.97
CA PRO A 94 -28.48 -10.28 15.40
C PRO A 94 -27.10 -9.79 15.85
N MET A 95 -26.35 -10.64 16.53
CA MET A 95 -24.94 -10.38 16.85
C MET A 95 -24.17 -10.28 15.52
N ARG A 96 -23.61 -9.10 15.25
CA ARG A 96 -22.91 -8.84 14.01
C ARG A 96 -21.46 -9.32 14.15
N ASP A 97 -21.01 -10.17 13.21
CA ASP A 97 -19.62 -10.64 13.15
C ASP A 97 -19.10 -10.54 11.72
N LYS A 98 -18.05 -9.71 11.53
CA LYS A 98 -17.32 -9.56 10.27
C LYS A 98 -15.84 -9.96 10.38
N ALA A 99 -15.42 -10.58 11.49
CA ALA A 99 -14.02 -10.91 11.74
C ALA A 99 -13.42 -11.83 10.65
N ALA A 100 -14.20 -12.82 10.19
CA ALA A 100 -13.76 -13.71 9.10
C ALA A 100 -13.51 -12.95 7.78
N THR A 101 -14.39 -12.00 7.46
CA THR A 101 -14.24 -11.14 6.27
C THR A 101 -12.99 -10.29 6.35
N TYR A 102 -12.72 -9.70 7.53
CA TYR A 102 -11.49 -8.94 7.79
C TYR A 102 -10.24 -9.79 7.52
N GLN A 103 -10.20 -10.97 8.14
CA GLN A 103 -9.07 -11.89 8.04
C GLN A 103 -8.81 -12.36 6.61
N ILE A 104 -9.87 -12.68 5.86
CA ILE A 104 -9.75 -13.12 4.46
C ILE A 104 -9.18 -11.99 3.59
N ILE A 105 -9.70 -10.78 3.73
CA ILE A 105 -9.24 -9.62 2.95
C ILE A 105 -7.76 -9.35 3.25
N SER A 106 -7.40 -9.24 4.54
CA SER A 106 -6.03 -8.90 4.93
C SER A 106 -5.02 -9.96 4.50
N ASN A 107 -5.29 -11.25 4.77
CA ASN A 107 -4.40 -12.32 4.33
C ASN A 107 -4.23 -12.36 2.81
N THR A 108 -5.31 -12.11 2.06
CA THR A 108 -5.25 -12.10 0.59
C THR A 108 -4.37 -10.97 0.07
N LEU A 109 -4.53 -9.76 0.60
CA LEU A 109 -3.75 -8.59 0.19
C LEU A 109 -2.26 -8.75 0.52
N VAL A 110 -1.96 -9.23 1.72
CA VAL A 110 -0.59 -9.51 2.17
C VAL A 110 0.09 -10.54 1.29
N ILE A 111 -0.60 -11.64 0.96
CA ILE A 111 -0.05 -12.67 0.06
C ILE A 111 0.26 -12.07 -1.31
N ILE A 112 -0.65 -11.27 -1.87
CA ILE A 112 -0.44 -10.61 -3.17
C ILE A 112 0.77 -9.67 -3.08
N ALA A 113 0.83 -8.80 -2.08
CA ALA A 113 1.95 -7.87 -1.91
C ALA A 113 3.30 -8.60 -1.74
N ALA A 114 3.32 -9.66 -0.91
CA ALA A 114 4.51 -10.49 -0.72
C ALA A 114 4.98 -11.14 -2.02
N LEU A 115 4.07 -11.64 -2.87
CA LEU A 115 4.41 -12.19 -4.18
C LEU A 115 5.07 -11.14 -5.09
N PHE A 116 4.58 -9.90 -5.10
CA PHE A 116 5.21 -8.80 -5.86
C PHE A 116 6.61 -8.46 -5.33
N ILE A 117 6.80 -8.46 -4.01
CA ILE A 117 8.10 -8.20 -3.40
C ILE A 117 9.09 -9.34 -3.72
N VAL A 118 8.68 -10.60 -3.56
CA VAL A 118 9.48 -11.77 -3.93
C VAL A 118 9.83 -11.71 -5.42
N GLN A 119 8.87 -11.40 -6.28
CA GLN A 119 9.09 -11.23 -7.72
C GLN A 119 10.12 -10.13 -8.02
N ARG A 120 10.06 -9.00 -7.30
CA ARG A 120 11.01 -7.89 -7.43
C ARG A 120 12.43 -8.33 -7.10
N PHE A 121 12.64 -8.97 -5.96
CA PHE A 121 13.97 -9.44 -5.54
C PHE A 121 14.47 -10.57 -6.44
N ALA A 122 13.64 -11.56 -6.76
CA ALA A 122 14.00 -12.67 -7.65
C ALA A 122 14.45 -12.16 -9.03
N PHE A 123 13.75 -11.17 -9.59
CA PHE A 123 14.14 -10.55 -10.86
C PHE A 123 15.51 -9.87 -10.77
N LYS A 124 15.78 -9.10 -9.69
CA LYS A 124 17.06 -8.42 -9.52
C LYS A 124 18.22 -9.38 -9.32
N PHE A 125 18.02 -10.46 -8.54
CA PHE A 125 19.03 -11.50 -8.39
C PHE A 125 19.30 -12.23 -9.70
N TYR A 126 18.26 -12.60 -10.45
CA TYR A 126 18.40 -13.24 -11.76
C TYR A 126 19.12 -12.34 -12.78
N ALA A 127 18.76 -11.06 -12.82
CA ALA A 127 19.35 -10.07 -13.73
C ALA A 127 20.69 -9.50 -13.23
N ARG A 128 21.18 -9.94 -12.05
CA ARG A 128 22.41 -9.43 -11.39
C ARG A 128 22.43 -7.91 -11.26
N LEU A 129 21.29 -7.31 -10.95
CA LEU A 129 21.16 -5.88 -10.74
C LEU A 129 21.55 -5.51 -9.30
N GLU A 130 22.21 -4.36 -9.14
CA GLU A 130 22.54 -3.82 -7.82
C GLU A 130 21.28 -3.45 -7.03
N LEU A 131 21.31 -3.77 -5.73
CA LEU A 131 20.27 -3.41 -4.77
C LEU A 131 20.42 -1.93 -4.39
N GLY A 132 19.38 -1.14 -4.65
CA GLY A 132 19.31 0.26 -4.30
C GLY A 132 18.73 0.48 -2.89
N LEU A 133 18.77 1.72 -2.42
CA LEU A 133 18.12 2.11 -1.16
C LEU A 133 16.61 1.87 -1.18
N ASP A 134 15.98 1.95 -2.36
CA ASP A 134 14.57 1.62 -2.56
C ASP A 134 14.27 0.14 -2.25
N ASP A 135 15.19 -0.77 -2.55
CA ASP A 135 15.03 -2.20 -2.21
C ASP A 135 15.16 -2.43 -0.70
N TRP A 136 16.11 -1.77 -0.05
CA TRP A 136 16.29 -1.88 1.40
C TRP A 136 15.09 -1.34 2.17
N CYS A 137 14.53 -0.20 1.75
CA CYS A 137 13.29 0.31 2.34
C CYS A 137 12.12 -0.66 2.10
N THR A 138 11.99 -1.22 0.89
CA THR A 138 10.95 -2.23 0.59
C THR A 138 11.08 -3.46 1.49
N LEU A 139 12.30 -3.96 1.70
CA LEU A 139 12.55 -5.10 2.58
C LEU A 139 12.25 -4.75 4.04
N LEU A 140 12.63 -3.55 4.47
CA LEU A 140 12.36 -3.09 5.83
C LEU A 140 10.86 -2.93 6.09
N THR A 141 10.08 -2.41 5.12
CA THR A 141 8.62 -2.38 5.22
C THR A 141 8.04 -3.79 5.34
N LEU A 142 8.51 -4.74 4.52
CA LEU A 142 8.05 -6.14 4.62
C LEU A 142 8.33 -6.73 6.01
N VAL A 143 9.51 -6.51 6.57
CA VAL A 143 9.89 -7.02 7.89
C VAL A 143 9.07 -6.34 9.00
N ALA A 144 8.86 -5.03 8.89
CA ALA A 144 8.02 -4.26 9.83
C ALA A 144 6.55 -4.69 9.78
N GLY A 145 6.08 -5.18 8.64
CA GLY A 145 4.70 -5.66 8.47
C GLY A 145 4.42 -7.05 9.01
N ILE A 146 5.44 -7.89 9.23
CA ILE A 146 5.21 -9.25 9.78
C ILE A 146 4.44 -9.18 11.12
N PRO A 147 4.85 -8.37 12.11
CA PRO A 147 4.04 -8.17 13.32
C PRO A 147 2.60 -7.73 13.04
N SER A 148 2.39 -6.76 12.15
CA SER A 148 1.03 -6.28 11.82
C SER A 148 0.16 -7.41 11.24
N THR A 149 0.71 -8.24 10.34
CA THR A 149 -0.04 -9.38 9.77
C THR A 149 -0.45 -10.40 10.83
N VAL A 150 0.43 -10.68 11.80
CA VAL A 150 0.15 -11.61 12.91
C VAL A 150 -0.90 -11.01 13.84
N ILE A 151 -0.75 -9.73 14.20
CA ILE A 151 -1.68 -8.96 15.01
C ILE A 151 -3.09 -8.98 14.39
N ASN A 152 -3.19 -8.65 13.11
CA ASN A 152 -4.45 -8.62 12.38
C ASN A 152 -5.08 -10.02 12.21
N ALA A 153 -4.29 -11.05 11.89
CA ALA A 153 -4.82 -12.37 11.60
C ALA A 153 -5.21 -13.18 12.84
N HIS A 154 -4.48 -13.03 13.96
CA HIS A 154 -4.60 -13.90 15.13
C HIS A 154 -5.10 -13.20 16.40
N PHE A 155 -4.88 -11.90 16.55
CA PHE A 155 -5.21 -11.19 17.78
C PHE A 155 -6.47 -10.35 17.61
N LEU A 156 -6.50 -9.38 16.71
CA LEU A 156 -7.69 -8.52 16.52
C LEU A 156 -8.94 -9.32 16.11
N THR A 157 -8.80 -10.36 15.29
CA THR A 157 -9.90 -11.24 14.86
C THR A 157 -10.51 -12.04 16.02
N VAL A 158 -9.70 -12.42 17.00
CA VAL A 158 -10.14 -13.16 18.19
C VAL A 158 -10.72 -12.20 19.23
N ASP A 159 -10.08 -11.05 19.39
CA ASP A 159 -10.40 -10.05 20.41
C ASP A 159 -11.52 -9.06 19.99
N GLY A 160 -12.08 -9.20 18.79
CA GLY A 160 -13.40 -8.64 18.47
C GLY A 160 -13.47 -7.59 17.37
N ILE A 161 -12.47 -7.49 16.48
CA ILE A 161 -12.59 -6.61 15.31
C ILE A 161 -13.82 -6.99 14.45
N GLY A 162 -14.65 -6.00 14.13
CA GLY A 162 -15.88 -6.24 13.38
C GLY A 162 -16.92 -7.02 14.16
N ARG A 163 -16.83 -7.04 15.50
CA ARG A 163 -17.88 -7.46 16.44
C ARG A 163 -18.29 -6.29 17.31
N ASP A 164 -19.51 -6.37 17.80
CA ASP A 164 -20.05 -5.39 18.72
C ASP A 164 -19.38 -5.46 20.10
N ILE A 165 -19.00 -4.31 20.67
CA ILE A 165 -18.18 -4.25 21.89
C ILE A 165 -18.85 -4.93 23.09
N TRP A 166 -20.19 -4.88 23.16
CA TRP A 166 -20.96 -5.53 24.23
C TRP A 166 -20.93 -7.06 24.17
N THR A 167 -20.50 -7.66 23.06
CA THR A 167 -20.33 -9.12 22.93
C THR A 167 -19.01 -9.62 23.49
N LEU A 168 -18.10 -8.71 23.86
CA LEU A 168 -16.74 -9.01 24.27
C LEU A 168 -16.59 -8.99 25.79
N THR A 169 -15.68 -9.82 26.29
CA THR A 169 -15.26 -9.78 27.70
C THR A 169 -14.36 -8.56 27.98
N PRO A 170 -14.34 -8.04 29.22
CA PRO A 170 -13.42 -6.97 29.63
C PRO A 170 -11.96 -7.21 29.24
N GLU A 171 -11.49 -8.46 29.37
CA GLU A 171 -10.13 -8.87 29.03
C GLU A 171 -9.87 -8.80 27.53
N GLN A 172 -10.86 -9.19 26.70
CA GLN A 172 -10.79 -9.07 25.25
C GLN A 172 -10.78 -7.60 24.81
N ILE A 173 -11.57 -6.72 25.42
CA ILE A 173 -11.57 -5.29 25.09
C ILE A 173 -10.20 -4.68 25.38
N THR A 174 -9.62 -5.00 26.54
CA THR A 174 -8.28 -4.55 26.92
C THR A 174 -7.22 -5.05 25.94
N SER A 175 -7.29 -6.33 25.55
CA SER A 175 -6.37 -6.94 24.58
C SER A 175 -6.51 -6.31 23.20
N PHE A 176 -7.75 -6.11 22.73
CA PHE A 176 -8.05 -5.42 21.49
C PHE A 176 -7.44 -4.02 21.46
N SER A 177 -7.63 -3.22 22.52
CA SER A 177 -7.05 -1.86 22.58
C SER A 177 -5.52 -1.87 22.61
N LEU A 178 -4.90 -2.87 23.24
CA LEU A 178 -3.44 -3.04 23.23
C LEU A 178 -2.91 -3.40 21.83
N TYR A 179 -3.55 -4.34 21.14
CA TYR A 179 -3.13 -4.72 19.79
C TYR A 179 -3.41 -3.61 18.77
N PHE A 180 -4.51 -2.89 18.93
CA PHE A 180 -4.82 -1.69 18.16
C PHE A 180 -3.72 -0.61 18.32
N TYR A 181 -3.28 -0.36 19.55
CA TYR A 181 -2.16 0.55 19.83
C TYR A 181 -0.86 0.13 19.12
N MET A 182 -0.52 -1.16 19.18
CA MET A 182 0.67 -1.67 18.51
C MET A 182 0.56 -1.55 16.98
N ASP A 183 -0.60 -1.89 16.41
CA ASP A 183 -0.85 -1.82 14.97
C ASP A 183 -0.81 -0.38 14.45
N GLU A 184 -1.33 0.59 15.21
CA GLU A 184 -1.22 2.02 14.89
C GLU A 184 0.25 2.46 14.71
N ILE A 185 1.13 2.07 15.63
CA ILE A 185 2.56 2.43 15.59
C ILE A 185 3.26 1.78 14.39
N ILE A 186 2.99 0.50 14.16
CA ILE A 186 3.57 -0.25 13.03
C ILE A 186 3.11 0.37 11.71
N TYR A 187 1.81 0.64 11.58
CA TYR A 187 1.22 1.27 10.40
C TYR A 187 1.90 2.62 10.07
N LEU A 188 2.11 3.49 11.06
CA LEU A 188 2.78 4.77 10.84
C LEU A 188 4.21 4.59 10.32
N ALA A 189 4.94 3.62 10.86
CA ALA A 189 6.28 3.28 10.38
C ALA A 189 6.26 2.72 8.95
N GLU A 190 5.33 1.82 8.64
CA GLU A 190 5.19 1.21 7.32
C GLU A 190 4.85 2.22 6.22
N VAL A 191 3.90 3.12 6.47
CA VAL A 191 3.53 4.18 5.52
C VAL A 191 4.76 5.02 5.16
N SER A 192 5.51 5.47 6.17
CA SER A 192 6.73 6.25 5.94
C SER A 192 7.79 5.44 5.19
N LEU A 193 8.02 4.18 5.55
CA LEU A 193 8.99 3.35 4.84
C LEU A 193 8.61 3.08 3.37
N ALA A 194 7.32 2.86 3.10
CA ALA A 194 6.81 2.68 1.74
C ALA A 194 7.00 3.94 0.89
N LYS A 195 6.77 5.12 1.48
CA LYS A 195 7.01 6.43 0.85
C LYS A 195 8.49 6.67 0.57
N LEU A 196 9.36 6.36 1.52
CA LEU A 196 10.81 6.39 1.31
C LEU A 196 11.26 5.47 0.17
N ALA A 197 10.73 4.25 0.09
CA ALA A 197 11.05 3.34 -1.00
C ALA A 197 10.69 3.94 -2.37
N LEU A 198 9.52 4.57 -2.48
CA LEU A 198 9.08 5.25 -3.70
C LEU A 198 9.92 6.51 -4.01
N LEU A 199 10.30 7.30 -3.01
CA LEU A 199 11.16 8.48 -3.18
C LEU A 199 12.58 8.12 -3.63
N PHE A 200 13.19 7.07 -3.05
CA PHE A 200 14.49 6.58 -3.50
C PHE A 200 14.42 6.01 -4.92
N PHE A 201 13.31 5.37 -5.28
CA PHE A 201 13.06 4.96 -6.65
C PHE A 201 12.99 6.16 -7.61
N TYR A 202 12.32 7.25 -7.23
CA TYR A 202 12.29 8.48 -8.04
C TYR A 202 13.67 9.13 -8.19
N MET A 203 14.50 9.11 -7.14
CA MET A 203 15.89 9.59 -7.20
C MET A 203 16.71 8.84 -8.25
N ARG A 204 16.48 7.53 -8.41
CA ARG A 204 17.16 6.70 -9.41
C ARG A 204 16.70 6.99 -10.84
N ILE A 205 15.41 7.30 -11.04
CA ILE A 205 14.86 7.55 -12.39
C ILE A 205 15.21 8.94 -12.90
N PHE A 206 15.14 9.96 -12.06
CA PHE A 206 15.21 11.35 -12.50
C PHE A 206 16.57 11.97 -12.16
N PRO A 207 17.50 12.08 -13.13
CA PRO A 207 18.84 12.63 -12.90
C PRO A 207 18.88 14.17 -12.84
N SER A 208 17.73 14.86 -12.98
CA SER A 208 17.68 16.33 -12.99
C SER A 208 18.09 16.91 -11.63
N ARG A 209 19.12 17.77 -11.59
CA ARG A 209 19.65 18.37 -10.35
C ARG A 209 18.60 19.13 -9.52
N ASN A 210 17.63 19.77 -10.18
CA ASN A 210 16.56 20.49 -9.49
C ASN A 210 15.57 19.51 -8.85
N VAL A 211 15.22 18.44 -9.57
CA VAL A 211 14.35 17.37 -9.06
C VAL A 211 15.01 16.60 -7.93
N GLN A 212 16.32 16.32 -8.03
CA GLN A 212 17.06 15.65 -6.97
C GLN A 212 17.10 16.47 -5.67
N ARG A 213 17.30 17.79 -5.74
CA ARG A 213 17.21 18.67 -4.56
C ARG A 213 15.81 18.63 -3.93
N LEU A 214 14.77 18.63 -4.76
CA LEU A 214 13.39 18.51 -4.31
C LEU A 214 13.10 17.15 -3.63
N LEU A 215 13.60 16.07 -4.21
CA LEU A 215 13.44 14.71 -3.68
C LEU A 215 14.18 14.55 -2.34
N TRP A 216 15.41 15.05 -2.21
CA TRP A 216 16.13 15.04 -0.93
C TRP A 216 15.37 15.83 0.16
N GLY A 217 14.81 16.99 -0.18
CA GLY A 217 13.97 17.74 0.75
C GLY A 217 12.71 16.97 1.15
N THR A 218 12.08 16.26 0.21
CA THR A 218 10.90 15.44 0.47
C THR A 218 11.24 14.21 1.32
N ILE A 219 12.38 13.56 1.10
CA ILE A 219 12.89 12.45 1.92
C ILE A 219 13.14 12.92 3.35
N ALA A 220 13.82 14.05 3.53
CA ALA A 220 14.10 14.60 4.85
C ALA A 220 12.80 14.93 5.61
N PHE A 221 11.83 15.51 4.89
CA PHE A 221 10.50 15.78 5.44
C PHE A 221 9.78 14.50 5.85
N ASP A 222 9.78 13.46 5.00
CA ASP A 222 9.12 12.17 5.27
C ASP A 222 9.71 11.46 6.50
N ILE A 223 11.04 11.44 6.62
CA ILE A 223 11.72 10.86 7.80
C ILE A 223 11.34 11.63 9.06
N ALA A 224 11.40 12.96 9.02
CA ALA A 224 11.07 13.79 10.19
C ALA A 224 9.60 13.66 10.58
N PHE A 225 8.70 13.66 9.60
CA PHE A 225 7.27 13.47 9.78
C PHE A 225 6.95 12.08 10.35
N GLY A 226 7.44 11.01 9.71
CA GLY A 226 7.24 9.64 10.16
C GLY A 226 7.75 9.40 11.57
N LEU A 227 8.97 9.84 11.87
CA LEU A 227 9.55 9.71 13.20
C LEU A 227 8.75 10.50 14.26
N ALA A 228 8.32 11.73 13.94
CA ALA A 228 7.52 12.54 14.84
C ALA A 228 6.19 11.86 15.19
N PHE A 229 5.46 11.35 14.20
CA PHE A 229 4.18 10.69 14.43
C PHE A 229 4.32 9.33 15.12
N VAL A 230 5.35 8.55 14.82
CA VAL A 230 5.65 7.32 15.57
C VAL A 230 5.93 7.63 17.04
N LEU A 231 6.75 8.64 17.34
CA LEU A 231 7.02 9.05 18.73
C LEU A 231 5.77 9.57 19.43
N VAL A 232 4.95 10.36 18.74
CA VAL A 232 3.67 10.85 19.29
C VAL A 232 2.73 9.68 19.57
N ALA A 233 2.61 8.70 18.67
CA ALA A 233 1.77 7.51 18.86
C ALA A 233 2.26 6.66 20.04
N ILE A 234 3.57 6.49 20.20
CA ILE A 234 4.15 5.78 21.36
C ILE A 234 3.80 6.51 22.67
N PHE A 235 3.97 7.82 22.71
CA PHE A 235 3.80 8.64 23.92
C PHE A 235 2.47 9.39 24.00
N GLN A 236 1.43 8.92 23.28
CA GLN A 236 0.15 9.64 23.19
C GLN A 236 -0.62 9.67 24.51
N CYS A 237 -0.32 8.75 25.44
CA CYS A 237 -0.94 8.66 26.75
C CYS A 237 0.09 8.71 27.89
N LYS A 238 -0.31 9.30 29.01
CA LYS A 238 0.45 9.33 30.26
C LYS A 238 -0.40 8.79 31.42
N PRO A 239 -0.01 7.66 32.03
CA PRO A 239 1.04 6.71 31.59
C PRO A 239 0.67 5.99 30.27
N VAL A 240 1.64 5.38 29.57
CA VAL A 240 1.41 4.74 28.25
C VAL A 240 0.35 3.64 28.32
N ASN A 241 0.35 2.87 29.40
CA ASN A 241 -0.65 1.83 29.64
C ASN A 241 -2.07 2.34 29.74
N TYR A 242 -2.26 3.64 29.97
CA TYR A 242 -3.57 4.25 30.01
C TYR A 242 -4.34 4.10 28.70
N PHE A 243 -3.66 4.00 27.55
CA PHE A 243 -4.33 3.85 26.25
C PHE A 243 -5.25 2.63 26.20
N TRP A 244 -4.79 1.46 26.66
CA TRP A 244 -5.54 0.21 26.57
C TRP A 244 -6.39 -0.11 27.80
N VAL A 245 -6.26 0.66 28.89
CA VAL A 245 -7.14 0.52 30.07
C VAL A 245 -8.16 1.65 30.21
N MET A 246 -8.07 2.71 29.39
CA MET A 246 -9.00 3.85 29.38
C MET A 246 -10.47 3.45 29.29
N TRP A 247 -10.75 2.39 28.53
CA TRP A 247 -12.09 2.03 28.12
C TRP A 247 -13.03 1.74 29.31
N ASP A 248 -12.50 1.35 30.47
CA ASP A 248 -13.30 1.04 31.65
C ASP A 248 -13.64 2.26 32.52
N GLY A 249 -12.95 3.39 32.32
CA GLY A 249 -13.13 4.62 33.08
C GLY A 249 -12.70 4.53 34.56
N GLU A 250 -12.07 3.44 34.98
CA GLU A 250 -11.64 3.21 36.36
C GLU A 250 -10.20 3.70 36.60
N HIS A 251 -9.42 3.77 35.53
CA HIS A 251 -8.01 4.15 35.57
C HIS A 251 -7.83 5.67 35.46
N LYS A 252 -6.78 6.20 36.08
CA LYS A 252 -6.40 7.62 35.99
C LYS A 252 -5.25 7.81 35.02
N GLY A 253 -5.45 8.70 34.06
CA GLY A 253 -4.40 9.16 33.16
C GLY A 253 -4.92 10.26 32.24
N GLN A 254 -4.07 10.70 31.34
CA GLN A 254 -4.44 11.66 30.30
C GLN A 254 -3.81 11.25 28.97
N CYS A 255 -4.59 11.32 27.90
CA CYS A 255 -4.10 11.16 26.54
C CYS A 255 -4.21 12.48 25.78
N LEU A 256 -3.35 12.64 24.79
CA LEU A 256 -3.50 13.67 23.78
C LEU A 256 -4.81 13.42 23.00
N ASN A 257 -5.26 14.42 22.26
CA ASN A 257 -6.42 14.26 21.40
C ASN A 257 -6.09 13.31 20.24
N ILE A 258 -6.44 12.03 20.41
CA ILE A 258 -6.14 10.94 19.46
C ILE A 258 -6.71 11.29 18.09
N ASN A 259 -7.98 11.74 18.03
CA ASN A 259 -8.62 12.15 16.77
C ASN A 259 -7.83 13.26 16.06
N ALA A 260 -7.35 14.27 16.79
CA ALA A 260 -6.54 15.35 16.21
C ALA A 260 -5.20 14.85 15.66
N ILE A 261 -4.54 13.92 16.36
CA ILE A 261 -3.30 13.28 15.90
C ILE A 261 -3.56 12.50 14.61
N THR A 262 -4.56 11.61 14.62
CA THR A 262 -4.84 10.73 13.49
C THR A 262 -5.32 11.50 12.26
N TRP A 263 -6.15 12.53 12.42
CA TRP A 263 -6.58 13.40 11.32
C TRP A 263 -5.42 14.21 10.73
N SER A 264 -4.56 14.77 11.59
CA SER A 264 -3.39 15.54 11.14
C SER A 264 -2.45 14.64 10.33
N ASN A 265 -2.17 13.43 10.84
CA ASN A 265 -1.37 12.45 10.13
C ASN A 265 -1.97 12.11 8.76
N ALA A 266 -3.27 11.80 8.71
CA ALA A 266 -3.94 11.41 7.48
C ALA A 266 -3.93 12.54 6.42
N ILE A 267 -4.21 13.79 6.81
CA ILE A 267 -4.22 14.94 5.89
C ILE A 267 -2.82 15.21 5.35
N ILE A 268 -1.79 15.20 6.20
CA ILE A 268 -0.41 15.43 5.77
C ILE A 268 0.06 14.27 4.87
N SER A 269 -0.29 13.03 5.22
CA SER A 269 0.03 11.86 4.42
C SER A 269 -0.57 11.94 3.01
N ILE A 270 -1.86 12.29 2.89
CA ILE A 270 -2.54 12.50 1.59
C ILE A 270 -1.87 13.63 0.80
N SER A 271 -1.54 14.75 1.47
CA SER A 271 -0.87 15.88 0.83
C SER A 271 0.48 15.47 0.26
N MET A 272 1.20 14.60 0.98
CA MET A 272 2.48 14.06 0.57
C MET A 272 2.33 13.08 -0.61
N ASP A 273 1.27 12.27 -0.65
CA ASP A 273 0.97 11.40 -1.81
C ASP A 273 0.72 12.23 -3.08
N VAL A 274 -0.11 13.27 -2.97
CA VAL A 274 -0.39 14.20 -4.08
C VAL A 274 0.89 14.92 -4.55
N TRP A 275 1.72 15.35 -3.60
CA TRP A 275 3.00 15.97 -3.88
C TRP A 275 3.95 15.03 -4.63
N MET A 276 4.09 13.78 -4.16
CA MET A 276 4.91 12.76 -4.79
C MET A 276 4.42 12.42 -6.20
N LEU A 277 3.11 12.43 -6.44
CA LEU A 277 2.51 12.28 -7.77
C LEU A 277 2.82 13.45 -8.71
N ALA A 278 2.88 14.68 -8.17
CA ALA A 278 3.13 15.88 -8.98
C ALA A 278 4.56 15.95 -9.54
N ILE A 279 5.57 15.49 -8.79
CA ILE A 279 6.98 15.51 -9.17
C ILE A 279 7.25 14.86 -10.54
N PRO A 280 6.90 13.58 -10.78
CA PRO A 280 7.14 12.93 -12.07
C PRO A 280 6.29 13.54 -13.19
N LEU A 281 5.05 13.98 -12.91
CA LEU A 281 4.20 14.59 -13.94
C LEU A 281 4.78 15.88 -14.50
N TRP A 282 5.32 16.73 -13.63
CA TRP A 282 5.96 17.97 -14.06
C TRP A 282 7.18 17.69 -14.94
N GLN A 283 7.99 16.70 -14.56
CA GLN A 283 9.15 16.28 -15.35
C GLN A 283 8.74 15.65 -16.69
N LEU A 284 7.66 14.88 -16.74
CA LEU A 284 7.19 14.23 -17.97
C LEU A 284 6.65 15.20 -19.01
N ARG A 285 6.08 16.34 -18.59
CA ARG A 285 5.64 17.38 -19.54
C ARG A 285 6.79 17.97 -20.34
N THR A 286 8.00 17.97 -19.79
CA THR A 286 9.19 18.53 -20.47
C THR A 286 9.92 17.49 -21.33
N LEU A 287 9.62 16.19 -21.18
CA LEU A 287 10.36 15.11 -21.83
C LEU A 287 9.56 14.47 -22.98
N ARG A 288 10.10 14.54 -24.21
CA ARG A 288 9.49 13.93 -25.41
C ARG A 288 9.73 12.41 -25.46
N LEU A 289 9.00 11.62 -24.65
CA LEU A 289 9.11 10.15 -24.70
C LEU A 289 8.23 9.52 -25.78
N GLY A 290 8.75 8.46 -26.43
CA GLY A 290 7.98 7.60 -27.33
C GLY A 290 6.82 6.89 -26.62
N TRP A 291 5.77 6.55 -27.38
CA TRP A 291 4.46 6.13 -26.87
C TRP A 291 4.51 4.90 -25.92
N LYS A 292 5.37 3.91 -26.20
CA LYS A 292 5.57 2.73 -25.34
C LYS A 292 6.19 3.08 -23.98
N LYS A 293 7.12 4.05 -23.94
CA LYS A 293 7.72 4.53 -22.69
C LYS A 293 6.70 5.34 -21.88
N LYS A 294 5.92 6.18 -22.57
CA LYS A 294 4.81 6.97 -22.00
C LYS A 294 3.74 6.09 -21.35
N ALA A 295 3.38 4.96 -21.96
CA ALA A 295 2.40 4.03 -21.42
C ALA A 295 2.80 3.43 -20.06
N GLY A 296 4.03 2.96 -19.90
CA GLY A 296 4.44 2.39 -18.61
C GLY A 296 4.71 3.43 -17.52
N VAL A 297 5.00 4.68 -17.89
CA VAL A 297 5.02 5.78 -16.90
C VAL A 297 3.59 6.17 -16.49
N ALA A 298 2.65 6.19 -17.44
CA ALA A 298 1.24 6.39 -17.13
C ALA A 298 0.70 5.30 -16.19
N ALA A 299 1.09 4.04 -16.38
CA ALA A 299 0.71 2.94 -15.48
C ALA A 299 1.21 3.16 -14.04
N MET A 300 2.47 3.60 -13.85
CA MET A 300 2.98 3.94 -12.51
C MET A 300 2.22 5.09 -11.87
N PHE A 301 1.87 6.10 -12.67
CA PHE A 301 1.09 7.24 -12.21
C PHE A 301 -0.34 6.84 -11.80
N SER A 302 -0.99 5.97 -12.57
CA SER A 302 -2.33 5.46 -12.25
C SER A 302 -2.36 4.74 -10.91
N VAL A 303 -1.33 3.94 -10.58
CA VAL A 303 -1.30 3.23 -9.30
C VAL A 303 -1.01 4.18 -8.14
N GLY A 304 -0.11 5.16 -8.31
CA GLY A 304 0.07 6.16 -7.27
C GLY A 304 -1.20 7.00 -7.03
N ALA A 305 -1.96 7.34 -8.08
CA ALA A 305 -3.25 8.01 -7.95
C ALA A 305 -4.28 7.14 -7.21
N PHE A 306 -4.26 5.84 -7.47
CA PHE A 306 -5.10 4.88 -6.75
C PHE A 306 -4.73 4.82 -5.25
N VAL A 307 -3.44 4.80 -4.89
CA VAL A 307 -2.99 4.89 -3.49
C VAL A 307 -3.54 6.16 -2.83
N THR A 308 -3.47 7.31 -3.48
CA THR A 308 -4.03 8.56 -2.93
C THR A 308 -5.54 8.49 -2.68
N ILE A 309 -6.29 7.83 -3.57
CA ILE A 309 -7.74 7.61 -3.38
C ILE A 309 -7.99 6.73 -2.16
N VAL A 310 -7.21 5.67 -1.98
CA VAL A 310 -7.29 4.79 -0.80
C VAL A 310 -7.01 5.60 0.48
N SER A 311 -5.98 6.46 0.49
CA SER A 311 -5.68 7.34 1.63
C SER A 311 -6.85 8.27 1.99
N ILE A 312 -7.57 8.80 0.99
CA ILE A 312 -8.77 9.63 1.19
C ILE A 312 -9.92 8.82 1.79
N LEU A 313 -10.14 7.59 1.30
CA LEU A 313 -11.18 6.71 1.82
C LEU A 313 -10.90 6.30 3.28
N ARG A 314 -9.62 6.10 3.62
CA ARG A 314 -9.19 5.91 5.02
C ARG A 314 -9.47 7.13 5.90
N LEU A 315 -9.18 8.35 5.42
CA LEU A 315 -9.53 9.56 6.17
C LEU A 315 -11.04 9.65 6.41
N ARG A 316 -11.86 9.26 5.42
CA ARG A 316 -13.33 9.24 5.57
C ARG A 316 -13.80 8.22 6.62
N SER A 317 -13.19 7.03 6.69
CA SER A 317 -13.51 6.05 7.74
C SER A 317 -13.04 6.52 9.12
N LEU A 318 -11.88 7.17 9.22
CA LEU A 318 -11.38 7.78 10.46
C LEU A 318 -12.29 8.88 11.00
N ILE A 319 -12.81 9.73 10.10
CA ILE A 319 -13.79 10.76 10.48
C ILE A 319 -15.08 10.10 10.97
N ALA A 320 -15.59 9.08 10.26
CA ALA A 320 -16.80 8.36 10.69
C ALA A 320 -16.60 7.71 12.07
N PHE A 321 -15.46 7.07 12.30
CA PHE A 321 -15.09 6.46 13.58
C PHE A 321 -15.09 7.47 14.73
N SER A 322 -14.60 8.69 14.50
CA SER A 322 -14.55 9.72 15.55
C SER A 322 -15.93 10.20 16.05
N TYR A 323 -16.95 10.12 15.20
CA TYR A 323 -18.32 10.53 15.54
C TYR A 323 -19.11 9.41 16.21
N SER A 324 -18.73 8.15 15.98
CA SER A 324 -19.36 6.99 16.60
C SER A 324 -18.71 6.64 17.93
N THR A 325 -19.31 7.06 19.04
CA THR A 325 -18.78 6.78 20.39
C THR A 325 -19.31 5.46 20.99
N GLU A 326 -20.29 4.81 20.36
CA GLU A 326 -21.00 3.70 21.00
C GLU A 326 -20.34 2.34 20.77
N ASN A 327 -19.71 2.10 19.61
CA ASN A 327 -19.19 0.77 19.23
C ASN A 327 -17.83 0.83 18.53
N PRO A 328 -16.75 1.16 19.25
CA PRO A 328 -15.44 1.34 18.63
C PRO A 328 -14.90 0.05 17.96
N THR A 329 -15.17 -1.14 18.50
CA THR A 329 -14.69 -2.41 17.93
C THR A 329 -15.36 -2.76 16.58
N TRP A 330 -16.60 -2.32 16.38
CA TRP A 330 -17.34 -2.48 15.14
C TRP A 330 -16.90 -1.44 14.11
N ASP A 331 -16.84 -0.17 14.50
CA ASP A 331 -16.54 0.94 13.59
C ASP A 331 -15.06 0.96 13.16
N PHE A 332 -14.17 0.40 13.98
CA PHE A 332 -12.76 0.26 13.63
C PHE A 332 -12.52 -0.65 12.42
N PHE A 333 -13.43 -1.60 12.14
CA PHE A 333 -13.32 -2.53 11.01
C PHE A 333 -13.03 -1.81 9.68
N ASP A 334 -13.75 -0.72 9.39
CA ASP A 334 -13.56 0.03 8.15
C ASP A 334 -12.21 0.75 8.13
N VAL A 335 -11.77 1.29 9.27
CA VAL A 335 -10.45 1.93 9.41
C VAL A 335 -9.32 0.92 9.17
N GLY A 336 -9.42 -0.27 9.77
CA GLY A 336 -8.44 -1.34 9.61
C GLY A 336 -8.32 -1.80 8.14
N ILE A 337 -9.45 -2.06 7.47
CA ILE A 337 -9.44 -2.49 6.06
C ILE A 337 -8.80 -1.45 5.15
N TRP A 338 -9.16 -0.18 5.30
CA TRP A 338 -8.58 0.86 4.44
C TRP A 338 -7.08 1.06 4.71
N SER A 339 -6.63 0.88 5.95
CA SER A 339 -5.20 0.94 6.32
C SER A 339 -4.41 -0.23 5.72
N ASP A 340 -4.96 -1.44 5.80
CA ASP A 340 -4.35 -2.64 5.22
C ASP A 340 -4.29 -2.56 3.68
N ILE A 341 -5.36 -2.09 3.03
CA ILE A 341 -5.36 -1.82 1.58
C ILE A 341 -4.28 -0.79 1.22
N GLU A 342 -4.17 0.31 1.98
CA GLU A 342 -3.19 1.36 1.69
C GLU A 342 -1.74 0.84 1.71
N ILE A 343 -1.35 0.11 2.76
CA ILE A 343 0.00 -0.43 2.88
C ILE A 343 0.29 -1.43 1.76
N ASN A 344 -0.60 -2.41 1.56
CA ASN A 344 -0.39 -3.46 0.57
C ASN A 344 -0.36 -2.90 -0.86
N VAL A 345 -1.26 -1.98 -1.21
CA VAL A 345 -1.28 -1.32 -2.53
C VAL A 345 -0.04 -0.44 -2.72
N SER A 346 0.42 0.26 -1.66
CA SER A 346 1.66 1.04 -1.71
C SER A 346 2.87 0.15 -2.01
N MET A 347 2.97 -1.01 -1.35
CA MET A 347 4.03 -1.98 -1.60
C MET A 347 3.99 -2.58 -3.01
N ILE A 348 2.78 -2.90 -3.51
CA ILE A 348 2.60 -3.32 -4.90
C ILE A 348 3.08 -2.20 -5.85
N CYS A 349 2.69 -0.94 -5.59
CA CYS A 349 3.08 0.22 -6.39
C CYS A 349 4.61 0.37 -6.49
N VAL A 350 5.32 0.22 -5.37
CA VAL A 350 6.79 0.25 -5.32
C VAL A 350 7.41 -0.89 -6.14
N CYS A 351 6.74 -2.04 -6.26
CA CYS A 351 7.23 -3.20 -7.02
C CYS A 351 6.94 -3.13 -8.54
N LEU A 352 5.97 -2.34 -8.99
CA LEU A 352 5.58 -2.22 -10.40
C LEU A 352 6.71 -1.90 -11.38
N PRO A 353 7.69 -1.04 -11.06
CA PRO A 353 8.81 -0.80 -11.95
C PRO A 353 9.61 -2.05 -12.29
N SER A 354 9.91 -2.86 -11.29
CA SER A 354 10.63 -4.12 -11.48
C SER A 354 9.77 -5.13 -12.22
N PHE A 355 8.47 -5.17 -11.93
CA PHE A 355 7.51 -6.01 -12.66
C PHE A 355 7.43 -5.64 -14.14
N ARG A 356 7.41 -4.35 -14.48
CA ARG A 356 7.44 -3.88 -15.88
C ARG A 356 8.70 -4.37 -16.60
N LEU A 357 9.86 -4.31 -15.97
CA LEU A 357 11.12 -4.79 -16.56
C LEU A 357 11.07 -6.30 -16.83
N LEU A 358 10.46 -7.07 -15.92
CA LEU A 358 10.23 -8.50 -16.10
C LEU A 358 9.33 -8.76 -17.32
N LEU A 359 8.19 -8.07 -17.43
CA LEU A 359 7.25 -8.26 -18.54
C LEU A 359 7.90 -7.99 -19.91
N VAL A 360 8.70 -6.92 -20.02
CA VAL A 360 9.40 -6.58 -21.27
C VAL A 360 10.43 -7.66 -21.66
N ARG A 361 11.00 -8.37 -20.68
CA ARG A 361 12.00 -9.42 -20.93
C ARG A 361 11.38 -10.80 -21.19
N LEU A 362 10.25 -11.11 -20.54
CA LEU A 362 9.55 -12.39 -20.71
C LEU A 362 8.73 -12.45 -22.02
N PHE A 363 8.23 -11.31 -22.49
CA PHE A 363 7.44 -11.20 -23.72
C PHE A 363 8.16 -10.40 -24.81
N PRO A 364 9.21 -10.96 -25.46
CA PRO A 364 9.91 -10.29 -26.57
C PRO A 364 8.99 -9.98 -27.77
N ARG A 365 7.83 -10.64 -27.90
CA ARG A 365 6.82 -10.32 -28.93
C ARG A 365 6.19 -8.92 -28.77
N LEU A 366 6.23 -8.30 -27.59
CA LEU A 366 5.87 -6.89 -27.39
C LEU A 366 6.94 -5.92 -27.96
N ARG A 367 8.16 -6.41 -28.20
CA ARG A 367 9.25 -5.69 -28.90
C ARG A 367 9.12 -5.76 -30.42
N GLU A 368 8.67 -6.89 -30.99
CA GLU A 368 8.76 -7.18 -32.43
C GLU A 368 7.81 -6.39 -33.35
N THR A 369 6.67 -5.89 -32.85
CA THR A 369 5.68 -5.18 -33.69
C THR A 369 6.15 -3.83 -34.25
N THR A 370 7.38 -3.39 -33.94
CA THR A 370 7.95 -2.14 -34.48
C THR A 370 8.99 -2.37 -35.58
N GLN A 371 9.59 -3.55 -35.70
CA GLN A 371 10.56 -3.82 -36.78
C GLN A 371 9.90 -4.13 -38.13
N GLN A 372 8.71 -4.73 -38.13
CA GLN A 372 8.00 -5.06 -39.38
C GLN A 372 7.51 -3.80 -40.13
N TYR A 373 7.20 -2.70 -39.45
CA TYR A 373 6.73 -1.47 -40.11
C TYR A 373 7.85 -0.69 -40.83
N TYR A 374 9.12 -0.89 -40.46
CA TYR A 374 10.28 -0.26 -41.12
C TYR A 374 10.98 -1.16 -42.14
N ALA A 375 10.86 -2.48 -42.02
CA ALA A 375 11.38 -3.42 -43.01
C ALA A 375 10.59 -3.35 -44.34
N ASP A 376 9.28 -3.10 -44.29
CA ASP A 376 8.43 -3.11 -45.48
C ASP A 376 8.57 -1.84 -46.35
N ARG A 377 9.16 -0.76 -45.82
CA ARG A 377 9.44 0.48 -46.57
C ARG A 377 10.75 0.47 -47.37
N ARG A 378 11.63 -0.53 -47.19
CA ARG A 378 12.92 -0.61 -47.92
C ARG A 378 12.88 -1.55 -49.13
N THR A 379 11.83 -2.35 -49.29
CA THR A 379 11.70 -3.31 -50.40
C THR A 379 10.89 -2.78 -51.58
N GLY A 380 10.28 -1.59 -51.46
CA GLY A 380 9.40 -1.01 -52.49
C GLY A 380 10.06 -0.11 -53.53
N ASP A 381 11.36 0.22 -53.42
CA ASP A 381 11.96 1.31 -54.22
C ASP A 381 13.17 0.88 -55.08
N LYS A 382 13.12 -0.35 -55.62
CA LYS A 382 14.08 -0.81 -56.64
C LYS A 382 13.38 -1.47 -57.82
N MET A 383 12.46 -0.77 -58.47
CA MET A 383 12.19 -1.06 -59.88
C MET A 383 11.59 0.14 -60.58
N HIS A 384 12.44 1.03 -61.07
CA HIS A 384 12.38 1.52 -62.44
C HIS A 384 13.53 2.48 -62.72
N ASN A 385 14.13 2.26 -63.89
CA ASN A 385 14.72 3.26 -64.78
C ASN A 385 16.24 3.11 -65.00
N THR A 386 16.62 2.45 -66.09
CA THR A 386 17.34 3.11 -67.20
C THR A 386 17.56 2.12 -68.34
N ARG A 387 16.93 2.42 -69.47
CA ARG A 387 17.16 1.74 -70.76
C ARG A 387 17.44 2.86 -71.77
N SER A 388 18.70 3.23 -71.99
CA SER A 388 19.10 4.11 -73.11
C SER A 388 20.57 3.90 -73.51
N ARG A 389 20.70 3.10 -74.55
CA ARG A 389 21.69 3.03 -75.64
C ARG A 389 22.48 4.33 -75.96
N GLY A 390 23.80 4.19 -76.17
CA GLY A 390 24.54 4.86 -77.26
C GLY A 390 25.62 5.88 -76.90
N GLY A 391 26.80 5.77 -77.53
CA GLY A 391 27.73 6.89 -77.76
C GLY A 391 29.16 6.65 -77.28
N GLY A 392 30.10 6.47 -78.22
CA GLY A 392 31.53 6.27 -77.96
C GLY A 392 32.30 7.53 -77.60
N GLY A 393 33.58 7.34 -77.27
CA GLY A 393 34.52 8.41 -76.98
C GLY A 393 35.82 7.88 -76.40
N ASP A 394 36.77 7.61 -77.30
CA ASP A 394 38.19 7.34 -77.04
C ASP A 394 38.88 8.58 -76.44
N SER A 395 39.83 8.38 -75.51
CA SER A 395 40.98 9.29 -75.27
C SER A 395 41.94 8.73 -74.22
N GLN A 396 43.16 8.50 -74.69
CA GLN A 396 44.41 8.27 -73.99
C GLN A 396 44.73 9.39 -72.96
N ASN A 397 45.52 9.08 -71.92
CA ASN A 397 46.96 9.42 -71.84
C ASN A 397 47.50 9.54 -70.37
N GLY A 398 48.76 9.11 -70.17
CA GLY A 398 49.67 9.50 -69.06
C GLY A 398 49.82 8.46 -67.92
N ARG A 399 50.84 7.59 -67.88
CA ARG A 399 52.26 7.78 -67.42
C ARG A 399 52.37 8.40 -66.01
N ASP A 400 53.24 8.01 -65.09
CA ASP A 400 54.29 7.00 -64.92
C ASP A 400 54.60 6.97 -63.40
N GLY A 401 55.16 5.87 -62.86
CA GLY A 401 55.71 5.90 -61.50
C GLY A 401 55.94 4.56 -60.84
N ASN A 402 56.79 3.70 -61.43
CA ASN A 402 57.33 2.52 -60.77
C ASN A 402 58.30 2.93 -59.64
N ALA A 403 58.10 2.37 -58.45
CA ALA A 403 59.19 2.09 -57.51
C ALA A 403 58.93 0.68 -56.93
N ALA A 404 59.62 -0.30 -57.51
CA ALA A 404 59.72 -1.64 -56.98
C ALA A 404 60.77 -1.65 -55.87
N GLY A 405 60.41 -2.22 -54.72
CA GLY A 405 61.29 -2.54 -53.60
C GLY A 405 60.78 -3.83 -52.97
N GLU A 406 61.61 -4.86 -53.05
CA GLU A 406 61.37 -6.27 -52.77
C GLU A 406 61.21 -6.59 -51.27
N GLY A 407 60.36 -7.57 -50.96
CA GLY A 407 60.64 -8.55 -49.89
C GLY A 407 60.05 -8.33 -48.49
N SER A 408 58.78 -8.70 -48.29
CA SER A 408 58.31 -9.36 -47.06
C SER A 408 56.93 -9.98 -47.28
N ASN A 409 56.86 -11.31 -47.28
CA ASN A 409 55.62 -12.10 -47.29
C ASN A 409 54.80 -11.83 -46.02
N GLY A 410 53.92 -10.82 -46.07
CA GLY A 410 52.87 -10.60 -45.07
C GLY A 410 51.53 -11.03 -45.64
N ILE A 411 50.88 -12.01 -45.01
CA ILE A 411 49.46 -12.30 -45.27
C ILE A 411 48.66 -11.15 -44.67
N TRP A 412 48.08 -10.29 -45.50
CA TRP A 412 47.18 -9.24 -45.05
C TRP A 412 45.80 -9.81 -44.77
N CYS A 413 45.42 -9.92 -43.49
CA CYS A 413 44.10 -10.35 -43.06
C CYS A 413 43.22 -9.12 -42.82
N GLN A 414 42.31 -8.81 -43.74
CA GLN A 414 41.32 -7.75 -43.54
C GLN A 414 40.17 -8.31 -42.71
N ARG A 415 40.16 -7.99 -41.41
CA ARG A 415 39.11 -8.40 -40.48
C ARG A 415 38.00 -7.34 -40.48
N SER A 416 36.88 -7.63 -41.13
CA SER A 416 35.67 -6.81 -41.03
C SER A 416 34.89 -7.21 -39.77
N PHE A 417 34.66 -6.25 -38.88
CA PHE A 417 33.80 -6.43 -37.72
C PHE A 417 32.43 -5.86 -38.02
N SER A 418 31.38 -6.68 -37.97
CA SER A 418 30.01 -6.20 -37.91
C SER A 418 29.68 -5.89 -36.45
N VAL A 419 29.75 -4.61 -36.08
CA VAL A 419 29.28 -4.15 -34.76
C VAL A 419 27.76 -4.24 -34.76
N LYS A 420 27.21 -5.33 -34.23
CA LYS A 420 25.81 -5.37 -33.80
C LYS A 420 25.70 -4.52 -32.55
N TYR A 421 25.21 -3.29 -32.71
CA TYR A 421 24.64 -2.56 -31.58
C TYR A 421 23.43 -3.36 -31.10
N VAL A 422 23.62 -4.14 -30.05
CA VAL A 422 22.51 -4.50 -29.19
C VAL A 422 22.23 -3.22 -28.42
N GLU A 423 21.21 -2.47 -28.85
CA GLU A 423 20.62 -1.37 -28.07
C GLU A 423 20.27 -1.94 -26.68
N THR A 424 21.21 -1.76 -25.77
CA THR A 424 21.06 -1.96 -24.34
C THR A 424 21.25 -0.57 -23.75
N ASP A 425 20.27 0.29 -24.01
CA ASP A 425 20.20 1.62 -23.40
C ASP A 425 19.78 1.50 -21.94
N GLU A 426 20.72 1.06 -21.10
CA GLU A 426 20.79 1.33 -19.67
C GLU A 426 22.28 1.48 -19.29
N LEU A 427 22.72 2.73 -19.16
CA LEU A 427 23.86 3.21 -18.33
C LEU A 427 25.30 2.75 -18.64
N GLN A 428 26.04 3.56 -19.42
CA GLN A 428 27.42 3.94 -19.08
C GLN A 428 27.63 5.44 -19.38
N LEU A 429 27.44 6.27 -18.35
CA LEU A 429 28.00 7.63 -18.29
C LEU A 429 29.23 7.58 -17.38
N VAL A 430 30.34 7.10 -17.93
CA VAL A 430 31.67 7.36 -17.37
C VAL A 430 32.23 8.57 -18.11
N SER A 431 32.70 9.55 -17.33
CA SER A 431 33.20 10.84 -17.78
C SER A 431 34.24 10.73 -18.90
N VAL A 432 33.93 11.28 -20.08
CA VAL A 432 34.96 11.65 -21.06
C VAL A 432 35.66 12.89 -20.52
N ARG A 433 36.88 12.70 -20.02
CA ARG A 433 37.80 13.80 -19.74
C ARG A 433 38.60 13.99 -21.03
N ASP A 434 38.34 15.08 -21.73
CA ASP A 434 39.09 15.47 -22.92
C ASP A 434 40.59 15.45 -22.65
N ARG A 435 41.31 14.71 -23.47
CA ARG A 435 42.77 14.72 -23.48
C ARG A 435 43.28 14.46 -24.89
N ASP A 436 42.95 15.35 -25.81
CA ASP A 436 43.67 15.50 -27.07
C ASP A 436 44.61 16.72 -26.98
N GLY A 437 45.87 16.50 -27.35
CA GLY A 437 46.79 17.58 -27.73
C GLY A 437 48.05 17.75 -26.90
N ALA A 438 48.96 16.77 -26.93
CA ALA A 438 50.41 17.02 -26.83
C ALA A 438 51.21 15.77 -27.22
N SER A 439 51.29 15.48 -28.52
CA SER A 439 52.44 14.76 -29.08
C SER A 439 53.41 15.82 -29.59
N ALA A 440 54.41 16.14 -28.77
CA ALA A 440 55.53 16.98 -29.16
C ALA A 440 56.83 16.23 -28.77
N LYS A 441 57.51 15.77 -29.83
CA LYS A 441 58.96 15.59 -29.99
C LYS A 441 59.73 14.92 -28.86
N SER A 442 60.23 13.72 -29.17
CA SER A 442 61.50 13.21 -28.64
C SER A 442 62.65 14.09 -29.14
N GLU A 443 63.40 14.70 -28.22
CA GLU A 443 64.78 15.12 -28.46
C GLU A 443 65.70 14.32 -27.53
N SER A 444 66.63 13.63 -28.18
CA SER A 444 67.87 13.11 -27.63
C SER A 444 68.85 14.23 -27.32
N SER A 445 69.46 14.28 -26.14
CA SER A 445 70.89 14.62 -25.97
C SER A 445 71.34 14.61 -24.50
N LEU A 446 72.43 13.88 -24.27
CA LEU A 446 73.55 14.10 -23.33
C LEU A 446 73.28 14.78 -21.98
N SER A 447 73.56 14.05 -20.89
CA SER A 447 74.72 14.22 -19.98
C SER A 447 74.72 13.12 -18.93
#